data_AF-A0A4V2HS94-F1
#
_entry.id   AF-A0A4V2HS94-F1
#
_cell.length_a   1.000
_cell.length_b   1.000
_cell.length_c   1.000
_cell.angle_alpha   90.00
_cell.angle_beta   90.00
_cell.angle_gamma   90.00
#
_symmetry.space_group_name_H-M   'P 1'
#
loop_
_entity.id
_entity.type
_entity.pdbx_description
1 polymer ?
#
loop_
_entity_poly.entity_id
_entity_poly.type
_entity_poly.pdbx_seq_one_letter_code
_entity_poly.pdbx_strand_id
1 'polypeptide(L)'
;MDMLTQLHLAAQYLATAGISFLDKKDDDSHTNLGFSIENKGLETWPLDADGTKLCLDYANFSLNWVAQDSLSLSLHGKSHEDVVKWIQKASQALNSKKSYQYDLHYELPYSMSSKDIFQLSDKSEINSLVNLRSLAQKVLIAVLDKENLTSDVRIWPHHFDTGAFAPLKNGNTAVGFGLSIPDALVDDHYFYISGYQGHDSLDTSNFQTLTTGDWLNNGFKGAVLPANGVDKHTAVQFFSEAINSYRK
;
A
#
# COMPACT_ATOMS: atom_id res chain seq x y z
N MET A 1 -0.92 14.92 -14.21
CA MET A 1 -0.82 13.65 -13.48
C MET A 1 -2.24 13.11 -13.31
N ASP A 2 -2.46 11.81 -13.50
CA ASP A 2 -3.74 11.15 -13.20
C ASP A 2 -3.97 11.05 -11.68
N MET A 3 -5.15 10.60 -11.23
CA MET A 3 -5.44 10.54 -9.80
C MET A 3 -4.62 9.48 -9.09
N LEU A 4 -4.37 8.32 -9.71
CA LEU A 4 -3.53 7.27 -9.12
C LEU A 4 -2.13 7.78 -8.79
N THR A 5 -1.48 8.46 -9.73
CA THR A 5 -0.16 9.08 -9.59
C THR A 5 -0.16 10.10 -8.45
N GLN A 6 -1.18 10.97 -8.41
CA GLN A 6 -1.30 11.99 -7.36
C GLN A 6 -1.53 11.38 -5.97
N LEU A 7 -2.33 10.32 -5.85
CA LEU A 7 -2.53 9.63 -4.58
C LEU A 7 -1.28 8.87 -4.14
N HIS A 8 -0.53 8.29 -5.08
CA HIS A 8 0.76 7.67 -4.78
C HIS A 8 1.76 8.71 -4.27
N LEU A 9 1.87 9.87 -4.93
CA LEU A 9 2.70 10.98 -4.45
C LEU A 9 2.24 11.51 -3.09
N ALA A 10 0.93 11.61 -2.86
CA ALA A 10 0.39 12.07 -1.58
C ALA A 10 0.67 11.07 -0.43
N ALA A 11 0.69 9.76 -0.72
CA ALA A 11 1.03 8.73 0.25
C ALA A 11 2.48 8.85 0.78
N GLN A 12 3.38 9.47 0.01
CA GLN A 12 4.77 9.67 0.42
C GLN A 12 4.90 10.62 1.62
N TYR A 13 3.97 11.57 1.76
CA TYR A 13 3.93 12.43 2.94
C TYR A 13 3.65 11.64 4.22
N LEU A 14 2.81 10.60 4.12
CA LEU A 14 2.54 9.71 5.23
C LEU A 14 3.75 8.81 5.51
N ALA A 15 4.37 8.26 4.47
CA ALA A 15 5.57 7.42 4.62
C ALA A 15 6.72 8.18 5.32
N THR A 16 6.98 9.42 4.89
CA THR A 16 8.01 10.29 5.48
C THR A 16 7.64 10.80 6.87
N ALA A 17 6.36 10.84 7.24
CA ALA A 17 5.94 11.05 8.62
C ALA A 17 6.33 9.84 9.49
N GLY A 18 6.14 8.62 8.97
CA GLY A 18 6.66 7.40 9.60
C GLY A 18 8.17 7.46 9.81
N ILE A 19 8.95 7.83 8.78
CA ILE A 19 10.41 8.02 8.87
C ILE A 19 10.77 9.08 9.94
N SER A 20 10.05 10.19 9.96
CA SER A 20 10.36 11.33 10.82
C SER A 20 10.10 11.06 12.31
N PHE A 21 9.04 10.32 12.62
CA PHE A 21 8.54 10.23 14.01
C PHE A 21 8.75 8.87 14.64
N LEU A 22 8.70 7.79 13.87
CA LEU A 22 8.80 6.43 14.39
C LEU A 22 10.25 5.98 14.50
N ASP A 23 10.45 4.86 15.19
CA ASP A 23 11.73 4.19 15.21
C ASP A 23 11.90 3.38 13.92
N LYS A 24 13.06 3.55 13.30
CA LYS A 24 13.40 2.85 12.07
C LYS A 24 13.39 1.34 12.31
N LYS A 25 12.79 0.62 11.38
CA LYS A 25 12.85 -0.84 11.26
C LYS A 25 13.60 -1.22 9.99
N ASP A 26 14.40 -2.29 10.04
CA ASP A 26 15.25 -2.72 8.93
C ASP A 26 14.46 -3.18 7.69
N ASP A 27 13.20 -3.59 7.87
CA ASP A 27 12.29 -4.00 6.80
C ASP A 27 11.40 -2.85 6.29
N ASP A 28 11.68 -1.62 6.71
CA ASP A 28 10.92 -0.39 6.38
C ASP A 28 9.43 -0.43 6.74
N SER A 29 8.97 -1.42 7.53
CA SER A 29 7.55 -1.57 7.91
C SER A 29 7.02 -0.43 8.78
N HIS A 30 7.91 0.36 9.38
CA HIS A 30 7.54 1.60 10.08
C HIS A 30 6.99 2.68 9.13
N THR A 31 7.25 2.59 7.83
CA THR A 31 6.77 3.56 6.82
C THR A 31 5.50 3.13 6.10
N ASN A 32 5.11 1.85 6.22
CA ASN A 32 3.96 1.32 5.51
C ASN A 32 2.64 1.87 6.06
N LEU A 33 1.60 1.85 5.23
CA LEU A 33 0.34 2.54 5.50
C LEU A 33 -0.82 1.56 5.67
N GLY A 34 -1.80 1.92 6.48
CA GLY A 34 -3.05 1.18 6.59
C GLY A 34 -4.06 1.75 5.61
N PHE A 35 -4.93 0.90 5.04
CA PHE A 35 -6.12 1.36 4.33
C PHE A 35 -7.34 1.23 5.23
N SER A 36 -8.00 2.35 5.52
CA SER A 36 -9.28 2.36 6.22
C SER A 36 -10.43 2.29 5.21
N ILE A 37 -11.18 1.18 5.24
CA ILE A 37 -12.39 1.03 4.42
C ILE A 37 -13.46 2.04 4.85
N GLU A 38 -13.59 2.27 6.16
CA GLU A 38 -14.57 3.19 6.73
C GLU A 38 -14.28 4.63 6.31
N ASN A 39 -13.03 5.07 6.49
CA ASN A 39 -12.60 6.44 6.18
C ASN A 39 -12.18 6.61 4.70
N LYS A 40 -12.20 5.53 3.92
CA LYS A 40 -11.86 5.51 2.48
C LYS A 40 -10.52 6.17 2.19
N GLY A 41 -9.49 5.82 2.95
CA GLY A 41 -8.22 6.53 2.92
C GLY A 41 -7.06 5.78 3.53
N LEU A 42 -5.88 6.38 3.45
CA LEU A 42 -4.66 5.85 4.04
C LEU A 42 -4.40 6.45 5.40
N GLU A 43 -3.73 5.68 6.25
CA GLU A 43 -3.29 6.13 7.57
C GLU A 43 -1.90 5.62 7.92
N THR A 44 -1.11 6.45 8.61
CA THR A 44 0.14 6.01 9.22
C THR A 44 -0.13 5.03 10.37
N TRP A 45 0.93 4.40 10.86
CA TRP A 45 0.95 3.98 12.27
C TRP A 45 0.74 5.19 13.21
N PRO A 46 0.28 4.97 14.45
CA PRO A 46 0.35 6.00 15.48
C PRO A 46 1.75 6.62 15.57
N LEU A 47 1.84 7.94 15.40
CA LEU A 47 3.08 8.72 15.37
C LEU A 47 3.61 9.03 16.79
N ASP A 48 2.79 8.83 17.81
CA ASP A 48 3.09 9.02 19.22
C ASP A 48 2.26 8.04 20.09
N ALA A 49 2.41 8.16 21.41
CA ALA A 49 1.68 7.35 22.38
C ALA A 49 0.20 7.74 22.53
N ASP A 50 -0.18 8.94 22.07
CA ASP A 50 -1.56 9.46 22.15
C ASP A 50 -2.42 8.98 20.97
N GLY A 51 -1.83 8.24 20.03
CA GLY A 51 -2.54 7.68 18.89
C GLY A 51 -2.62 8.62 17.69
N THR A 52 -1.82 9.70 17.66
CA THR A 52 -1.84 10.69 16.58
C THR A 52 -1.51 10.02 15.25
N LYS A 53 -2.27 10.32 14.18
CA LYS A 53 -2.02 9.78 12.83
C LYS A 53 -2.04 10.89 11.79
N LEU A 54 -1.26 10.70 10.72
CA LEU A 54 -1.45 11.42 9.47
C LEU A 54 -2.25 10.53 8.51
N CYS A 55 -3.36 11.04 8.00
CA CYS A 55 -4.25 10.31 7.12
C CYS A 55 -4.41 11.01 5.77
N LEU A 56 -4.48 10.23 4.70
CA LEU A 56 -4.82 10.69 3.35
C LEU A 56 -6.26 10.27 3.06
N ASP A 57 -7.17 11.23 3.07
CA ASP A 57 -8.57 11.04 2.76
C ASP A 57 -8.78 11.16 1.25
N TYR A 58 -9.16 10.04 0.61
CA TYR A 58 -9.34 10.03 -0.83
C TYR A 58 -10.60 10.78 -1.24
N ALA A 59 -11.69 10.65 -0.48
CA ALA A 59 -12.99 11.23 -0.83
C ALA A 59 -12.95 12.76 -0.85
N ASN A 60 -12.25 13.35 0.12
CA ASN A 60 -12.07 14.81 0.22
C ASN A 60 -10.80 15.32 -0.45
N PHE A 61 -9.94 14.42 -0.95
CA PHE A 61 -8.64 14.73 -1.53
C PHE A 61 -7.84 15.66 -0.62
N SER A 62 -7.62 15.20 0.62
CA SER A 62 -7.04 15.98 1.71
C SER A 62 -6.13 15.17 2.61
N LEU A 63 -5.20 15.85 3.26
CA LEU A 63 -4.47 15.30 4.41
C LEU A 63 -5.16 15.71 5.71
N ASN A 64 -5.27 14.77 6.64
CA ASN A 64 -5.86 14.97 7.96
C ASN A 64 -4.83 14.59 9.02
N TRP A 65 -4.45 15.55 9.87
CA TRP A 65 -3.71 15.31 11.08
C TRP A 65 -4.72 14.97 12.17
N VAL A 66 -4.86 13.68 12.47
CA VAL A 66 -5.83 13.16 13.43
C VAL A 66 -5.18 13.09 14.80
N ALA A 67 -5.56 14.04 15.65
CA ALA A 67 -5.15 14.17 17.05
C ALA A 67 -6.34 14.72 17.87
N GLN A 68 -6.11 15.06 19.14
CA GLN A 68 -7.13 15.71 19.98
C GLN A 68 -7.76 16.92 19.29
N ASP A 69 -6.92 17.80 18.72
CA ASP A 69 -7.32 18.88 17.83
C ASP A 69 -6.95 18.51 16.39
N SER A 70 -7.92 17.98 15.65
CA SER A 70 -7.67 17.53 14.28
C SER A 70 -7.54 18.69 13.30
N LEU A 71 -6.54 18.62 12.42
CA LEU A 71 -6.29 19.61 11.36
C LEU A 71 -6.46 18.95 9.98
N SER A 72 -6.90 19.72 8.99
CA SER A 72 -7.06 19.24 7.61
C SER A 72 -6.47 20.21 6.59
N LEU A 73 -5.95 19.66 5.50
CA LEU A 73 -5.47 20.38 4.33
C LEU A 73 -6.05 19.74 3.07
N SER A 74 -6.91 20.47 2.35
CA SER A 74 -7.25 20.07 0.98
C SER A 74 -6.01 20.14 0.10
N LEU A 75 -5.74 19.06 -0.63
CA LEU A 75 -4.61 18.96 -1.54
C LEU A 75 -4.85 19.75 -2.84
N HIS A 76 -6.11 19.91 -3.27
CA HIS A 76 -6.41 20.61 -4.52
C HIS A 76 -5.79 22.03 -4.52
N GLY A 77 -4.95 22.30 -5.52
CA GLY A 77 -4.24 23.56 -5.68
C GLY A 77 -2.97 23.72 -4.84
N LYS A 78 -2.52 22.67 -4.14
CA LYS A 78 -1.31 22.72 -3.29
C LYS A 78 -0.09 22.21 -4.02
N SER A 79 1.01 22.93 -3.85
CA SER A 79 2.35 22.49 -4.27
C SER A 79 2.94 21.53 -3.24
N HIS A 80 4.05 20.88 -3.60
CA HIS A 80 4.82 20.07 -2.67
C HIS A 80 5.24 20.88 -1.42
N GLU A 81 5.73 22.11 -1.61
CA GLU A 81 6.20 22.98 -0.54
C GLU A 81 5.07 23.36 0.44
N ASP A 82 3.87 23.63 -0.06
CA ASP A 82 2.70 23.92 0.78
C ASP A 82 2.37 22.76 1.70
N VAL A 83 2.40 21.53 1.17
CA VAL A 83 2.09 20.32 1.93
C VAL A 83 3.14 20.07 3.00
N VAL A 84 4.43 20.14 2.67
CA VAL A 84 5.53 19.96 3.63
C VAL A 84 5.43 20.98 4.77
N LYS A 85 5.25 22.27 4.44
CA LYS A 85 5.10 23.34 5.45
C LYS A 85 3.90 23.11 6.36
N TRP A 86 2.78 22.64 5.80
CA TRP A 86 1.59 22.34 6.59
C TRP A 86 1.83 21.17 7.56
N ILE A 87 2.46 20.07 7.13
CA ILE A 87 2.77 18.93 8.00
C ILE A 87 3.75 19.34 9.09
N GLN A 88 4.80 20.10 8.75
CA GLN A 88 5.74 20.64 9.73
C GLN A 88 5.01 21.42 10.82
N LYS A 89 4.08 22.31 10.44
CA LYS A 89 3.28 23.07 11.40
C LYS A 89 2.35 22.18 12.22
N ALA A 90 1.63 21.24 11.59
CA ALA A 90 0.70 20.34 12.28
C ALA A 90 1.43 19.45 13.32
N SER A 91 2.62 18.97 12.96
CA SER A 91 3.44 18.10 13.82
C SER A 91 4.11 18.81 15.00
N GLN A 92 4.11 20.15 15.07
CA GLN A 92 4.62 20.88 16.25
C GLN A 92 3.82 20.60 17.53
N ALA A 93 2.58 20.10 17.39
CA ALA A 93 1.77 19.66 18.52
C ALA A 93 2.29 18.37 19.16
N LEU A 94 3.10 17.59 18.43
CA LEU A 94 3.76 16.42 19.01
C LEU A 94 4.75 16.88 20.08
N ASN A 95 4.71 16.25 21.25
CA ASN A 95 5.73 16.43 22.29
C ASN A 95 7.02 15.65 21.94
N SER A 96 7.48 15.80 20.69
CA SER A 96 8.66 15.14 20.15
C SER A 96 9.78 16.15 19.93
N LYS A 97 11.02 15.72 20.15
CA LYS A 97 12.21 16.49 19.73
C LYS A 97 12.49 16.34 18.23
N LYS A 98 11.79 15.44 17.55
CA LYS A 98 11.93 15.20 16.10
C LYS A 98 11.04 16.20 15.33
N SER A 99 11.46 16.55 14.12
CA SER A 99 10.71 17.42 13.21
C SER A 99 10.39 16.67 11.93
N TYR A 100 9.26 16.99 11.29
CA TYR A 100 8.93 16.40 10.00
C TYR A 100 9.93 16.82 8.91
N GLN A 101 10.47 15.83 8.22
CA GLN A 101 11.31 16.00 7.03
C GLN A 101 10.75 15.13 5.90
N TYR A 102 10.60 15.73 4.72
CA TYR A 102 10.30 14.96 3.52
C TYR A 102 11.62 14.41 2.97
N ASP A 103 11.97 13.21 3.39
CA ASP A 103 13.20 12.52 2.98
C ASP A 103 12.90 11.04 2.70
N LEU A 104 12.93 10.66 1.42
CA LEU A 104 12.67 9.30 0.97
C LEU A 104 14.00 8.56 0.84
N HIS A 105 14.05 7.32 1.36
CA HIS A 105 15.20 6.44 1.20
C HIS A 105 15.12 5.56 -0.07
N TYR A 106 14.15 5.82 -0.94
CA TYR A 106 13.93 5.17 -2.22
C TYR A 106 13.53 6.20 -3.29
N GLU A 107 13.65 5.79 -4.56
CA GLU A 107 13.23 6.59 -5.70
C GLU A 107 11.83 6.19 -6.15
N LEU A 108 11.08 7.16 -6.64
CA LEU A 108 9.77 6.92 -7.27
C LEU A 108 9.90 7.00 -8.78
N PRO A 109 9.04 6.31 -9.55
CA PRO A 109 9.05 6.38 -11.00
C PRO A 109 8.65 7.76 -11.55
N TYR A 110 8.16 8.65 -10.68
CA TYR A 110 7.75 10.02 -11.00
C TYR A 110 7.89 10.93 -9.78
N SER A 111 7.97 12.23 -10.03
CA SER A 111 8.16 13.28 -9.01
C SER A 111 7.33 14.52 -9.33
N MET A 112 6.98 15.30 -8.31
CA MET A 112 6.48 16.66 -8.52
C MET A 112 7.62 17.62 -8.80
N SER A 113 7.52 18.40 -9.88
CA SER A 113 8.35 19.57 -10.10
C SER A 113 7.89 20.75 -9.22
N SER A 114 8.71 21.80 -9.14
CA SER A 114 8.38 23.02 -8.36
C SER A 114 7.16 23.79 -8.88
N LYS A 115 6.67 23.49 -10.09
CA LYS A 115 5.49 24.13 -10.68
C LYS A 115 4.24 23.25 -10.57
N ASP A 116 4.40 22.00 -10.20
CA ASP A 116 3.28 21.07 -10.10
C ASP A 116 2.45 21.36 -8.86
N ILE A 117 1.15 21.15 -9.01
CA ILE A 117 0.17 21.23 -7.93
C ILE A 117 -0.71 19.99 -8.00
N PHE A 118 -1.19 19.56 -6.85
CA PHE A 118 -2.22 18.54 -6.76
C PHE A 118 -3.54 19.08 -7.35
N GLN A 119 -4.20 18.30 -8.19
CA GLN A 119 -5.47 18.66 -8.83
C GLN A 119 -6.45 17.50 -8.73
N LEU A 120 -7.54 17.73 -8.00
CA LEU A 120 -8.70 16.85 -8.06
C LEU A 120 -9.36 16.95 -9.45
N SER A 121 -8.97 16.06 -10.38
CA SER A 121 -9.43 16.05 -11.76
C SER A 121 -10.56 15.04 -12.02
N ASP A 122 -10.60 13.92 -11.30
CA ASP A 122 -11.59 12.85 -11.52
C ASP A 122 -12.03 12.16 -10.21
N LYS A 123 -13.26 12.44 -9.77
CA LYS A 123 -13.85 11.79 -8.59
C LYS A 123 -14.24 10.34 -8.84
N SER A 124 -14.51 9.96 -10.09
CA SER A 124 -14.88 8.58 -10.44
C SER A 124 -13.67 7.64 -10.33
N GLU A 125 -12.48 8.10 -10.77
CA GLU A 125 -11.22 7.37 -10.60
C GLU A 125 -10.91 7.12 -9.11
N ILE A 126 -11.11 8.14 -8.26
CA ILE A 126 -11.01 8.00 -6.81
C ILE A 126 -11.94 6.92 -6.26
N ASN A 127 -13.23 6.95 -6.64
CA ASN A 127 -14.21 5.98 -6.15
C ASN A 127 -13.87 4.56 -6.60
N SER A 128 -13.41 4.39 -7.84
CA SER A 128 -12.93 3.11 -8.36
C SER A 128 -11.75 2.58 -7.55
N LEU A 129 -10.77 3.43 -7.23
CA LEU A 129 -9.62 3.05 -6.41
C LEU A 129 -10.01 2.71 -4.97
N VAL A 130 -10.93 3.47 -4.35
CA VAL A 130 -11.47 3.15 -3.01
C VAL A 130 -12.15 1.79 -3.02
N ASN A 131 -12.98 1.50 -4.02
CA ASN A 131 -13.66 0.21 -4.14
C ASN A 131 -12.66 -0.93 -4.32
N LEU A 132 -11.66 -0.73 -5.18
CA LEU A 132 -10.64 -1.74 -5.45
C LEU A 132 -9.75 -2.01 -4.22
N ARG A 133 -9.27 -0.98 -3.53
CA ARG A 133 -8.52 -1.16 -2.27
C ARG A 133 -9.36 -1.79 -1.17
N SER A 134 -10.65 -1.43 -1.09
CA SER A 134 -11.60 -2.09 -0.17
C SER A 134 -11.78 -3.58 -0.49
N LEU A 135 -11.84 -3.94 -1.78
CA LEU A 135 -11.89 -5.33 -2.22
C LEU A 135 -10.60 -6.05 -1.83
N ALA A 136 -9.43 -5.49 -2.15
CA ALA A 136 -8.14 -6.09 -1.81
C ALA A 136 -7.98 -6.32 -0.31
N GLN A 137 -8.28 -5.31 0.53
CA GLN A 137 -8.25 -5.46 1.99
C GLN A 137 -9.12 -6.64 2.46
N LYS A 138 -10.36 -6.73 1.97
CA LYS A 138 -11.29 -7.81 2.32
C LYS A 138 -10.85 -9.18 1.81
N VAL A 139 -10.20 -9.23 0.65
CA VAL A 139 -9.65 -10.46 0.06
C VAL A 139 -8.47 -10.94 0.89
N LEU A 140 -7.48 -10.08 1.15
CA LEU A 140 -6.26 -10.45 1.86
C LEU A 140 -6.54 -10.91 3.29
N ILE A 141 -7.43 -10.22 4.02
CA ILE A 141 -7.89 -10.68 5.35
C ILE A 141 -8.54 -12.06 5.25
N ALA A 142 -9.44 -12.27 4.29
CA ALA A 142 -10.12 -13.56 4.13
C ALA A 142 -9.15 -14.70 3.76
N VAL A 143 -8.11 -14.41 2.99
CA VAL A 143 -7.04 -15.37 2.66
C VAL A 143 -6.22 -15.70 3.90
N LEU A 144 -5.79 -14.69 4.66
CA LEU A 144 -5.03 -14.90 5.91
C LEU A 144 -5.82 -15.80 6.88
N ASP A 145 -7.12 -15.52 7.08
CA ASP A 145 -8.00 -16.32 7.93
C ASP A 145 -8.16 -17.75 7.40
N LYS A 146 -8.52 -17.90 6.11
CA LYS A 146 -8.78 -19.20 5.47
C LYS A 146 -7.56 -20.10 5.46
N GLU A 147 -6.38 -19.52 5.22
CA GLU A 147 -5.11 -20.23 5.11
C GLU A 147 -4.36 -20.32 6.45
N ASN A 148 -4.95 -19.79 7.53
CA ASN A 148 -4.39 -19.80 8.89
C ASN A 148 -2.97 -19.21 8.93
N LEU A 149 -2.84 -18.03 8.30
CA LEU A 149 -1.64 -17.22 8.19
C LEU A 149 -1.80 -15.94 9.02
N THR A 150 -0.71 -15.43 9.58
CA THR A 150 -0.71 -14.17 10.33
C THR A 150 0.16 -13.15 9.61
N SER A 151 -0.44 -12.01 9.28
CA SER A 151 0.24 -10.86 8.69
C SER A 151 -0.63 -9.62 8.86
N ASP A 152 0.00 -8.44 8.90
CA ASP A 152 -0.72 -7.19 8.70
C ASP A 152 -0.93 -6.95 7.21
N VAL A 153 -2.13 -6.51 6.83
CA VAL A 153 -2.39 -6.03 5.46
C VAL A 153 -2.07 -4.54 5.41
N ARG A 154 -1.02 -4.18 4.67
CA ARG A 154 -0.47 -2.82 4.62
C ARG A 154 -0.23 -2.39 3.17
N ILE A 155 -0.02 -1.09 2.97
CA ILE A 155 0.37 -0.50 1.70
C ILE A 155 1.82 -0.09 1.76
N TRP A 156 2.62 -0.56 0.80
CA TRP A 156 4.04 -0.24 0.70
C TRP A 156 4.21 1.01 -0.16
N PRO A 157 4.59 2.17 0.39
CA PRO A 157 4.54 3.43 -0.36
C PRO A 157 5.54 3.52 -1.50
N HIS A 158 6.55 2.64 -1.59
CA HIS A 158 7.49 2.62 -2.70
C HIS A 158 6.87 2.04 -3.99
N HIS A 159 6.05 0.98 -3.87
CA HIS A 159 5.39 0.32 -5.01
C HIS A 159 3.88 0.62 -5.10
N PHE A 160 3.32 1.22 -4.04
CA PHE A 160 1.91 1.56 -3.85
C PHE A 160 0.92 0.40 -3.88
N ASP A 161 1.42 -0.83 -3.79
CA ASP A 161 0.63 -2.04 -3.66
C ASP A 161 0.03 -2.17 -2.25
N THR A 162 -1.08 -2.90 -2.15
CA THR A 162 -1.62 -3.40 -0.88
C THR A 162 -1.17 -4.84 -0.73
N GLY A 163 -0.39 -5.17 0.30
CA GLY A 163 0.20 -6.49 0.46
C GLY A 163 0.14 -7.04 1.88
N ALA A 164 0.30 -8.35 1.95
CA ALA A 164 0.55 -9.12 3.16
C ALA A 164 1.75 -10.04 2.93
N PHE A 165 2.53 -10.28 3.98
CA PHE A 165 3.67 -11.18 3.96
C PHE A 165 3.59 -12.16 5.14
N ALA A 166 3.54 -13.45 4.85
CA ALA A 166 3.34 -14.47 5.88
C ALA A 166 4.27 -15.69 5.67
N PRO A 167 4.92 -16.18 6.74
CA PRO A 167 5.61 -17.47 6.69
C PRO A 167 4.59 -18.61 6.56
N LEU A 168 4.90 -19.61 5.74
CA LEU A 168 4.13 -20.83 5.64
C LEU A 168 4.54 -21.81 6.75
N LYS A 169 3.59 -22.59 7.26
CA LYS A 169 3.82 -23.53 8.37
C LYS A 169 4.75 -24.69 8.05
N ASN A 170 5.04 -24.95 6.77
CA ASN A 170 5.81 -26.10 6.30
C ASN A 170 7.34 -25.89 6.32
N GLY A 171 7.87 -24.74 6.75
CA GLY A 171 9.32 -24.54 6.92
C GLY A 171 9.81 -23.13 6.59
N ASN A 172 10.87 -23.05 5.77
CA ASN A 172 11.61 -21.83 5.41
C ASN A 172 10.96 -20.99 4.29
N THR A 173 9.74 -21.32 3.88
CA THR A 173 9.04 -20.61 2.80
C THR A 173 8.12 -19.53 3.37
N ALA A 174 8.20 -18.32 2.84
CA ALA A 174 7.23 -17.27 3.08
C ALA A 174 6.54 -16.88 1.77
N VAL A 175 5.34 -16.33 1.86
CA VAL A 175 4.60 -15.81 0.71
C VAL A 175 4.32 -14.32 0.91
N GLY A 176 4.62 -13.54 -0.12
CA GLY A 176 4.18 -12.16 -0.27
C GLY A 176 3.06 -12.11 -1.30
N PHE A 177 1.92 -11.52 -0.95
CA PHE A 177 0.75 -11.47 -1.81
C PHE A 177 -0.07 -10.22 -1.60
N GLY A 178 -0.68 -9.70 -2.66
CA GLY A 178 -1.27 -8.38 -2.64
C GLY A 178 -2.01 -7.98 -3.90
N LEU A 179 -2.37 -6.70 -3.97
CA LEU A 179 -2.88 -6.00 -5.13
C LEU A 179 -1.85 -4.92 -5.53
N SER A 180 -1.32 -5.02 -6.74
CA SER A 180 -0.40 -4.03 -7.32
C SER A 180 -1.16 -3.02 -8.19
N ILE A 181 -0.54 -1.87 -8.42
CA ILE A 181 -0.94 -0.89 -9.44
C ILE A 181 -0.47 -1.35 -10.83
N PRO A 182 -1.01 -0.81 -11.94
CA PRO A 182 -0.49 -1.09 -13.27
C PRO A 182 1.00 -0.75 -13.38
N ASP A 183 1.76 -1.63 -14.01
CA ASP A 183 3.20 -1.48 -14.21
C ASP A 183 3.66 -2.19 -15.50
N ALA A 184 4.95 -2.49 -15.62
CA ALA A 184 5.50 -3.17 -16.79
C ALA A 184 5.10 -4.65 -16.88
N LEU A 185 4.58 -5.25 -15.80
CA LEU A 185 4.16 -6.65 -15.74
C LEU A 185 2.72 -6.82 -16.21
N VAL A 186 1.82 -5.96 -15.74
CA VAL A 186 0.38 -5.97 -16.10
C VAL A 186 -0.10 -4.53 -16.28
N ASP A 187 -0.83 -4.27 -17.37
CA ASP A 187 -1.33 -2.95 -17.78
C ASP A 187 -2.62 -2.50 -17.05
N ASP A 188 -3.06 -3.28 -16.07
CA ASP A 188 -4.18 -3.02 -15.17
C ASP A 188 -3.74 -3.33 -13.73
N HIS A 189 -4.53 -2.91 -12.74
CA HIS A 189 -4.33 -3.39 -11.37
C HIS A 189 -4.45 -4.91 -11.36
N TYR A 190 -3.66 -5.58 -10.52
CA TYR A 190 -3.63 -7.04 -10.51
C TYR A 190 -3.32 -7.58 -9.12
N PHE A 191 -3.95 -8.70 -8.79
CA PHE A 191 -3.56 -9.51 -7.65
C PHE A 191 -2.29 -10.27 -7.99
N TYR A 192 -1.35 -10.36 -7.05
CA TYR A 192 -0.09 -11.07 -7.24
C TYR A 192 0.29 -11.89 -6.01
N ILE A 193 1.03 -12.98 -6.21
CA ILE A 193 1.61 -13.78 -5.13
C ILE A 193 2.95 -14.38 -5.54
N SER A 194 3.96 -14.20 -4.69
CA SER A 194 5.30 -14.78 -4.82
C SER A 194 5.66 -15.55 -3.56
N GLY A 195 6.34 -16.68 -3.72
CA GLY A 195 6.95 -17.46 -2.64
C GLY A 195 8.45 -17.22 -2.56
N TYR A 196 8.98 -17.21 -1.34
CA TYR A 196 10.37 -16.89 -1.06
C TYR A 196 10.99 -17.92 -0.12
N GLN A 197 12.25 -18.26 -0.36
CA GLN A 197 13.14 -18.92 0.60
C GLN A 197 14.31 -17.98 0.90
N GLY A 198 14.32 -17.39 2.09
CA GLY A 198 15.23 -16.28 2.37
C GLY A 198 14.94 -15.09 1.45
N HIS A 199 15.93 -14.68 0.67
CA HIS A 199 15.79 -13.58 -0.31
C HIS A 199 15.49 -14.06 -1.73
N ASP A 200 15.44 -15.38 -1.97
CA ASP A 200 15.28 -15.95 -3.30
C ASP A 200 13.82 -16.26 -3.60
N SER A 201 13.33 -15.80 -4.75
CA SER A 201 12.00 -16.15 -5.24
C SER A 201 11.97 -17.56 -5.83
N LEU A 202 10.91 -18.29 -5.50
CA LEU A 202 10.71 -19.68 -5.89
C LEU A 202 10.31 -19.81 -7.36
N ASP A 203 10.88 -20.79 -8.05
CA ASP A 203 10.48 -21.16 -9.41
C ASP A 203 9.10 -21.83 -9.40
N THR A 204 8.20 -21.35 -10.24
CA THR A 204 6.80 -21.82 -10.34
C THR A 204 6.55 -22.67 -11.59
N SER A 205 7.58 -22.96 -12.39
CA SER A 205 7.45 -23.66 -13.69
C SER A 205 6.84 -25.06 -13.59
N ASN A 206 6.98 -25.70 -12.43
CA ASN A 206 6.45 -27.04 -12.16
C ASN A 206 5.13 -27.01 -11.35
N PHE A 207 4.57 -25.84 -11.09
CA PHE A 207 3.33 -25.73 -10.33
C PHE A 207 2.11 -26.11 -11.18
N GLN A 208 1.06 -26.54 -10.50
CA GLN A 208 -0.21 -26.83 -11.17
C GLN A 208 -0.81 -25.53 -11.70
N THR A 209 -1.45 -25.60 -12.87
CA THR A 209 -2.19 -24.49 -13.45
C THR A 209 -3.29 -24.03 -12.49
N LEU A 210 -3.46 -22.72 -12.36
CA LEU A 210 -4.50 -22.10 -11.56
C LEU A 210 -5.83 -22.10 -12.31
N THR A 211 -6.93 -22.06 -11.57
CA THR A 211 -8.27 -21.91 -12.18
C THR A 211 -8.41 -20.53 -12.83
N THR A 212 -7.81 -19.51 -12.23
CA THR A 212 -7.76 -18.14 -12.75
C THR A 212 -6.38 -17.55 -12.51
N GLY A 213 -5.91 -16.70 -13.42
CA GLY A 213 -4.58 -16.10 -13.34
C GLY A 213 -3.48 -17.03 -13.86
N ASP A 214 -2.26 -16.48 -13.93
CA ASP A 214 -1.14 -17.10 -14.62
C ASP A 214 0.12 -17.10 -13.77
N TRP A 215 0.88 -18.20 -13.82
CA TRP A 215 2.23 -18.28 -13.26
C TRP A 215 3.23 -17.63 -14.21
N LEU A 216 4.09 -16.79 -13.67
CA LEU A 216 5.19 -16.13 -14.37
C LEU A 216 6.52 -16.55 -13.73
N ASN A 217 7.57 -16.64 -14.56
CA ASN A 217 8.95 -16.89 -14.11
C ASN A 217 10.00 -15.95 -14.75
N ASN A 218 9.58 -15.08 -15.67
CA ASN A 218 10.48 -14.16 -16.36
C ASN A 218 10.38 -12.77 -15.73
N GLY A 219 11.43 -12.32 -15.05
CA GLY A 219 11.48 -11.05 -14.32
C GLY A 219 10.78 -11.12 -12.96
N PHE A 220 9.51 -11.50 -12.93
CA PHE A 220 8.76 -11.81 -11.72
C PHE A 220 8.51 -13.33 -11.64
N LYS A 221 8.74 -13.92 -10.47
CA LYS A 221 8.42 -15.33 -10.18
C LYS A 221 7.24 -15.40 -9.22
N GLY A 222 6.09 -15.81 -9.72
CA GLY A 222 4.86 -15.81 -8.94
C GLY A 222 3.62 -15.89 -9.83
N ALA A 223 2.44 -15.83 -9.22
CA ALA A 223 1.19 -15.77 -9.98
C ALA A 223 0.66 -14.35 -10.05
N VAL A 224 -0.03 -14.02 -11.14
CA VAL A 224 -0.77 -12.77 -11.31
C VAL A 224 -2.21 -13.04 -11.76
N LEU A 225 -3.12 -12.14 -11.39
CA LEU A 225 -4.51 -12.13 -11.81
C LEU A 225 -4.96 -10.66 -12.01
N PRO A 226 -5.19 -10.20 -13.26
CA PRO A 226 -5.76 -8.88 -13.51
C PRO A 226 -7.04 -8.65 -12.70
N ALA A 227 -7.19 -7.48 -12.10
CA ALA A 227 -8.25 -7.22 -11.12
C ALA A 227 -9.57 -6.78 -11.76
N ASN A 228 -9.58 -6.34 -13.01
CA ASN A 228 -10.80 -5.97 -13.70
C ASN A 228 -11.81 -7.13 -13.76
N GLY A 229 -13.02 -6.87 -13.27
CA GLY A 229 -14.10 -7.86 -13.22
C GLY A 229 -13.94 -8.96 -12.16
N VAL A 230 -12.86 -8.95 -11.38
CA VAL A 230 -12.62 -9.96 -10.34
C VAL A 230 -13.40 -9.61 -9.08
N ASP A 231 -14.19 -10.57 -8.59
CA ASP A 231 -14.88 -10.45 -7.31
C ASP A 231 -14.06 -11.04 -6.14
N LYS A 232 -14.56 -10.86 -4.92
CA LYS A 232 -13.89 -11.35 -3.71
C LYS A 232 -13.70 -12.86 -3.74
N HIS A 233 -14.68 -13.61 -4.23
CA HIS A 233 -14.64 -15.08 -4.21
C HIS A 233 -13.52 -15.60 -5.12
N THR A 234 -13.46 -15.07 -6.34
CA THR A 234 -12.46 -15.40 -7.35
C THR A 234 -11.05 -15.07 -6.87
N ALA A 235 -10.84 -13.86 -6.31
CA ALA A 235 -9.53 -13.48 -5.80
C ALA A 235 -9.07 -14.33 -4.60
N VAL A 236 -9.99 -14.68 -3.68
CA VAL A 236 -9.68 -15.59 -2.56
C VAL A 236 -9.33 -17.00 -3.07
N GLN A 237 -10.05 -17.50 -4.08
CA GLN A 237 -9.74 -18.79 -4.69
C GLN A 237 -8.36 -18.79 -5.35
N PHE A 238 -8.05 -17.76 -6.15
CA PHE A 238 -6.74 -17.56 -6.77
C PHE A 238 -5.60 -17.65 -5.73
N PHE A 239 -5.69 -16.88 -4.65
CA PHE A 239 -4.68 -16.90 -3.60
C PHE A 239 -4.59 -18.25 -2.89
N SER A 240 -5.72 -18.88 -2.55
CA SER A 240 -5.73 -20.21 -1.92
C SER A 240 -5.05 -21.27 -2.79
N GLU A 241 -5.35 -21.31 -4.10
CA GLU A 241 -4.75 -22.26 -5.04
C GLU A 241 -3.23 -22.04 -5.16
N ALA A 242 -2.81 -20.78 -5.27
CA ALA A 242 -1.41 -20.41 -5.33
C ALA A 242 -0.65 -20.77 -4.04
N ILE A 243 -1.19 -20.43 -2.86
CA ILE A 243 -0.61 -20.77 -1.55
C ILE A 243 -0.47 -22.29 -1.40
N ASN A 244 -1.47 -23.06 -1.81
CA ASN A 244 -1.40 -24.52 -1.76
C ASN A 244 -0.34 -25.10 -2.70
N SER A 245 -0.02 -24.43 -3.80
CA SER A 245 1.08 -24.83 -4.68
C SER A 245 2.44 -24.64 -4.00
N TYR A 246 2.63 -23.55 -3.24
CA TYR A 246 3.85 -23.31 -2.45
C TYR A 246 4.00 -24.22 -1.21
N ARG A 247 2.94 -24.92 -0.80
CA ARG A 247 2.98 -25.84 0.35
C ARG A 247 3.51 -27.24 0.03
N LYS A 248 3.47 -27.63 -1.24
CA LYS A 248 3.88 -28.95 -1.73
C LYS A 248 5.40 -29.04 -1.83
#